data_AF-A0A7C7Q098-F1
#
_entry.id   AF-A0A7C7Q098-F1
#
_cell.length_a   1.000
_cell.length_b   1.000
_cell.length_c   1.000
_cell.angle_alpha   90.00
_cell.angle_beta   90.00
_cell.angle_gamma   90.00
#
_symmetry.space_group_name_H-M   'P 1'
#
loop_
_entity.id
_entity.type
_entity.pdbx_description
1 polymer ?
#
loop_
_entity_poly.entity_id
_entity_poly.type
_entity_poly.pdbx_seq_one_letter_code
_entity_poly.pdbx_strand_id
1 'polypeptide(L)'
;MNLNYIQKRDIKLAFKLAFKYFKSLRNSILKLNFILSILGIIIGSSALIISQAVIQGFESVLLEKLIRGNGDLVFLLDISYKDIPKYEALLKLEENIKAVCPYVYYPVMIRYTKFNTYSAAILRGVDPEKEVLVTNFDKNIKLGSWESL
;
A
#
# COMPACT_ATOMS: atom_id res chain seq x y z
N MET A 1 58.05 -0.98 -5.93
CA MET A 1 57.66 -0.80 -7.34
C MET A 1 56.16 -1.04 -7.44
N ASN A 2 55.39 -0.01 -7.77
CA ASN A 2 54.00 0.15 -7.34
C ASN A 2 53.02 -0.43 -8.39
N LEU A 3 52.73 -1.75 -8.31
CA LEU A 3 51.89 -2.47 -9.28
C LEU A 3 50.48 -1.86 -9.47
N ASN A 4 49.93 -1.20 -8.45
CA ASN A 4 48.62 -0.54 -8.50
C ASN A 4 48.52 0.62 -9.51
N TYR A 5 49.64 1.31 -9.79
CA TYR A 5 49.64 2.48 -10.68
C TYR A 5 49.64 2.09 -12.16
N ILE A 6 50.21 0.94 -12.50
CA ILE A 6 50.24 0.40 -13.86
C ILE A 6 48.84 -0.11 -14.21
N GLN A 7 48.22 -0.89 -13.30
CA GLN A 7 46.88 -1.45 -13.49
C GLN A 7 45.78 -0.38 -13.64
N LYS A 8 45.85 0.73 -12.89
CA LYS A 8 44.91 1.86 -13.05
C LYS A 8 45.05 2.56 -14.40
N ARG A 9 46.27 2.66 -14.95
CA ARG A 9 46.51 3.23 -16.29
C ARG A 9 46.00 2.30 -17.39
N ASP A 10 46.21 1.00 -17.25
CA ASP A 10 45.79 0.01 -18.25
C ASP A 10 44.27 -0.06 -18.38
N ILE A 11 43.54 0.01 -17.26
CA ILE A 11 42.06 0.08 -17.27
C ILE A 11 41.57 1.34 -17.97
N LYS A 12 42.21 2.50 -17.69
CA LYS A 12 41.82 3.78 -18.30
C LYS A 12 42.09 3.80 -19.80
N LEU A 13 43.18 3.14 -20.25
CA LEU A 13 43.51 2.97 -21.66
C LEU A 13 42.56 1.99 -22.35
N ALA A 14 42.26 0.86 -21.73
CA ALA A 14 41.32 -0.13 -22.24
C ALA A 14 39.92 0.47 -22.43
N PHE A 15 39.43 1.26 -21.47
CA PHE A 15 38.14 1.93 -21.58
C PHE A 15 38.11 2.95 -22.73
N LYS A 16 39.21 3.72 -22.90
CA LYS A 16 39.34 4.71 -24.00
C LYS A 16 39.42 4.03 -25.36
N LEU A 17 40.07 2.87 -25.45
CA LEU A 17 40.11 2.03 -26.64
C LEU A 17 38.71 1.46 -26.94
N ALA A 18 38.05 0.84 -25.95
CA ALA A 18 36.70 0.29 -26.10
C ALA A 18 35.71 1.35 -26.62
N PHE A 19 35.73 2.56 -26.06
CA PHE A 19 34.87 3.66 -26.51
C PHE A 19 35.21 4.14 -27.93
N LYS A 20 36.49 4.18 -28.29
CA LYS A 20 36.95 4.52 -29.65
C LYS A 20 36.48 3.49 -30.67
N TYR A 21 36.59 2.20 -30.35
CA TYR A 21 36.11 1.11 -31.21
C TYR A 21 34.58 1.11 -31.32
N PHE A 22 33.86 1.37 -30.22
CA PHE A 22 32.39 1.51 -30.21
C PHE A 22 31.91 2.66 -31.12
N LYS A 23 32.54 3.84 -31.02
CA LYS A 23 32.21 5.00 -31.88
C LYS A 23 32.59 4.76 -33.36
N SER A 24 33.64 3.97 -33.60
CA SER A 24 34.20 3.69 -34.92
C SER A 24 33.64 2.43 -35.59
N LEU A 25 32.40 2.00 -35.27
CA LEU A 25 31.74 0.97 -36.07
C LEU A 25 31.54 1.49 -37.51
N ARG A 26 32.40 1.08 -38.45
CA ARG A 26 32.34 1.58 -39.83
C ARG A 26 31.14 1.03 -40.61
N ASN A 27 30.63 -0.13 -40.21
CA ASN A 27 29.50 -0.80 -40.87
C ASN A 27 28.18 -0.31 -40.29
N SER A 28 27.32 0.27 -41.12
CA SER A 28 26.00 0.80 -40.74
C SER A 28 25.10 -0.27 -40.09
N ILE A 29 25.15 -1.51 -40.62
CA ILE A 29 24.36 -2.66 -40.14
C ILE A 29 24.72 -3.02 -38.68
N LEU A 30 26.01 -2.99 -38.34
CA LEU A 30 26.45 -3.29 -36.98
C LEU A 30 25.98 -2.21 -35.99
N LYS A 31 26.02 -0.93 -36.38
CA LYS A 31 25.55 0.17 -35.53
C LYS A 31 24.05 0.05 -35.21
N LEU A 32 23.25 -0.32 -36.22
CA LEU A 32 21.81 -0.46 -36.08
C LEU A 32 21.43 -1.55 -35.07
N ASN A 33 22.04 -2.73 -35.16
CA ASN A 33 21.77 -3.82 -34.22
C ASN A 33 22.20 -3.47 -32.78
N PHE A 34 23.34 -2.82 -32.61
CA PHE A 34 23.79 -2.36 -31.28
C PHE A 34 22.80 -1.40 -30.63
N ILE A 35 22.28 -0.43 -31.39
CA ILE A 35 21.26 0.51 -30.92
C ILE A 35 19.98 -0.24 -30.55
N LEU A 36 19.54 -1.16 -31.41
CA LEU A 36 18.33 -1.94 -31.18
C LEU A 36 18.43 -2.83 -29.93
N SER A 37 19.58 -3.46 -29.69
CA SER A 37 19.82 -4.27 -28.48
C SER A 37 19.80 -3.43 -27.20
N ILE A 38 20.44 -2.26 -27.20
CA ILE A 38 20.43 -1.34 -26.05
C ILE A 38 19.01 -0.83 -25.78
N LEU A 39 18.26 -0.45 -26.82
CA LEU A 39 16.87 -0.02 -26.68
C LEU A 39 15.99 -1.14 -26.09
N GLY A 40 16.16 -2.37 -26.56
CA GLY A 40 15.43 -3.53 -26.02
C GLY A 40 15.69 -3.74 -24.52
N ILE A 41 16.95 -3.63 -24.09
CA ILE A 41 17.32 -3.75 -22.67
C ILE A 41 16.71 -2.61 -21.84
N ILE A 42 16.75 -1.38 -22.35
CA ILE A 42 16.17 -0.22 -21.66
C ILE A 42 14.66 -0.43 -21.48
N ILE A 43 13.95 -0.79 -22.55
CA ILE A 43 12.50 -0.99 -22.51
C ILE A 43 12.14 -2.17 -21.59
N GLY A 44 12.83 -3.31 -21.73
CA GLY A 44 12.57 -4.51 -20.94
C GLY A 44 12.85 -4.33 -19.45
N SER A 45 13.99 -3.73 -19.10
CA SER A 45 14.33 -3.46 -17.69
C SER A 45 13.40 -2.42 -17.08
N SER A 46 13.03 -1.38 -17.83
CA SER A 46 12.08 -0.36 -17.36
C SER A 46 10.70 -0.95 -17.06
N ALA A 47 10.19 -1.81 -17.95
CA ALA A 47 8.92 -2.49 -17.73
C ALA A 47 8.94 -3.35 -16.46
N LEU A 48 10.04 -4.07 -16.21
CA LEU A 48 10.21 -4.88 -15.02
C LEU A 48 10.26 -4.01 -13.74
N ILE A 49 11.04 -2.93 -13.75
CA ILE A 49 11.14 -2.00 -12.61
C ILE A 49 9.78 -1.36 -12.32
N ILE A 50 9.05 -0.92 -13.34
CA ILE A 50 7.72 -0.31 -13.18
C ILE A 50 6.73 -1.32 -12.59
N SER A 51 6.70 -2.56 -13.10
CA SER A 51 5.80 -3.59 -12.56
C SER A 51 6.08 -3.90 -11.08
N GLN A 52 7.36 -3.92 -10.70
CA GLN A 52 7.76 -4.11 -9.31
C GLN A 52 7.30 -2.93 -8.43
N ALA A 53 7.47 -1.70 -8.93
CA ALA A 53 7.01 -0.50 -8.23
C ALA A 53 5.49 -0.49 -8.03
N VAL A 54 4.71 -0.99 -8.99
CA VAL A 54 3.24 -1.09 -8.87
C VAL A 54 2.85 -2.04 -7.74
N ILE A 55 3.47 -3.22 -7.64
CA ILE A 55 3.16 -4.18 -6.57
C ILE A 55 3.51 -3.57 -5.20
N GLN A 56 4.70 -2.99 -5.07
CA GLN A 56 5.17 -2.38 -3.82
C GLN A 56 4.31 -1.17 -3.40
N GLY A 57 3.94 -0.32 -4.36
CA GLY A 57 3.06 0.81 -4.11
C GLY A 57 1.66 0.36 -3.70
N PHE A 58 1.11 -0.66 -4.36
CA PHE A 58 -0.23 -1.16 -4.06
C PHE A 58 -0.30 -1.86 -2.70
N GLU A 59 0.72 -2.63 -2.32
CA GLU A 59 0.80 -3.28 -1.01
C GLU A 59 0.69 -2.26 0.13
N SER A 60 1.48 -1.17 0.07
CA SER A 60 1.41 -0.13 1.10
C SER A 60 0.03 0.54 1.20
N VAL A 61 -0.62 0.79 0.06
CA VAL A 61 -1.96 1.39 0.00
C VAL A 61 -3.05 0.43 0.52
N LEU A 62 -2.95 -0.86 0.20
CA LEU A 62 -3.88 -1.86 0.71
C LEU A 62 -3.73 -2.05 2.21
N LEU A 63 -2.50 -2.20 2.70
CA LEU A 63 -2.22 -2.34 4.12
C LEU A 63 -2.70 -1.10 4.89
N GLU A 64 -2.44 0.10 4.36
CA GLU A 64 -2.94 1.34 4.94
C GLU A 64 -4.48 1.37 5.02
N LYS A 65 -5.18 1.01 3.95
CA LYS A 65 -6.65 1.00 3.92
C LYS A 65 -7.26 -0.08 4.82
N LEU A 66 -6.63 -1.26 4.89
CA LEU A 66 -7.11 -2.37 5.71
C LEU A 66 -6.88 -2.12 7.20
N ILE A 67 -5.71 -1.63 7.58
CA ILE A 67 -5.30 -1.46 8.98
C ILE A 67 -5.83 -0.15 9.58
N ARG A 68 -6.02 0.93 8.79
CA ARG A 68 -6.54 2.20 9.34
C ARG A 68 -8.06 2.27 9.47
N GLY A 69 -8.82 1.42 8.76
CA GLY A 69 -10.28 1.50 8.70
C GLY A 69 -11.04 0.65 9.72
N ASN A 70 -10.36 -0.30 10.36
CA ASN A 70 -10.93 -1.34 11.19
C ASN A 70 -9.97 -1.61 12.36
N GLY A 71 -10.48 -1.92 13.55
CA GLY A 71 -9.62 -2.40 14.66
C GLY A 71 -8.82 -3.62 14.21
N ASP A 72 -7.67 -3.89 14.84
CA ASP A 72 -6.68 -4.92 14.42
C ASP A 72 -7.30 -6.29 14.13
N LEU A 73 -8.45 -6.61 14.72
CA LEU A 73 -9.27 -7.78 14.41
C LEU A 73 -10.76 -7.39 14.37
N VAL A 74 -11.44 -7.73 13.28
CA VAL A 74 -12.88 -7.51 13.11
C VAL A 74 -13.59 -8.82 12.89
N PHE A 75 -14.51 -9.13 13.80
CA PHE A 75 -15.37 -10.32 13.73
C PHE A 75 -16.78 -9.90 13.29
N LEU A 76 -17.16 -10.23 12.06
CA LEU A 76 -18.56 -10.17 11.63
C LEU A 76 -19.22 -11.51 11.96
N LEU A 77 -19.78 -11.61 13.16
CA LEU A 77 -20.68 -12.71 13.49
C LEU A 77 -22.12 -12.16 13.55
N ASP A 78 -23.04 -12.93 12.97
CA ASP A 78 -24.47 -12.70 13.13
C ASP A 78 -24.89 -13.22 14.52
N ILE A 79 -24.56 -12.45 15.56
CA ILE A 79 -24.87 -12.77 16.95
C ILE A 79 -26.14 -12.05 17.39
N SER A 80 -26.99 -12.75 18.14
CA SER A 80 -28.10 -12.10 18.83
C SER A 80 -27.56 -11.10 19.86
N TYR A 81 -28.20 -9.94 19.98
CA TYR A 81 -27.82 -8.90 20.95
C TYR A 81 -27.68 -9.44 22.38
N LYS A 82 -28.45 -10.49 22.73
CA LYS A 82 -28.41 -11.14 24.05
C LYS A 82 -27.09 -11.85 24.36
N ASP A 83 -26.35 -12.28 23.34
CA ASP A 83 -25.11 -13.04 23.52
C ASP A 83 -23.87 -12.12 23.56
N ILE A 84 -24.01 -10.84 23.22
CA ILE A 84 -22.91 -9.84 23.22
C ILE A 84 -22.15 -9.80 24.56
N PRO A 85 -22.81 -9.71 25.73
CA PRO A 85 -22.09 -9.63 27.02
C PRO A 85 -21.27 -10.90 27.33
N LYS A 86 -21.76 -12.06 26.89
CA LYS A 86 -21.08 -13.35 27.06
C LYS A 86 -19.81 -13.41 26.22
N TYR A 87 -19.88 -12.97 24.96
CA TYR A 87 -18.72 -12.93 24.08
C TYR A 87 -17.70 -11.87 24.52
N GLU A 88 -18.15 -10.68 24.96
CA GLU A 88 -17.25 -9.68 25.55
C GLU A 88 -16.48 -10.25 26.76
N ALA A 89 -17.15 -10.99 27.64
CA ALA A 89 -16.52 -11.58 28.82
C ALA A 89 -15.51 -12.68 28.45
N LEU A 90 -15.82 -13.52 27.46
CA LEU A 90 -14.92 -14.56 26.98
C LEU A 90 -13.66 -13.98 26.32
N LEU A 91 -13.80 -12.94 25.51
CA LEU A 91 -12.68 -12.30 24.82
C LEU A 91 -11.79 -11.50 25.78
N LYS A 92 -12.33 -10.95 26.87
CA LYS A 92 -11.53 -10.25 27.90
C LYS A 92 -10.68 -11.18 28.76
N LEU A 93 -10.91 -12.50 28.73
CA LEU A 93 -10.12 -13.47 29.48
C LEU A 93 -8.74 -13.74 28.85
N GLU A 94 -8.54 -13.38 27.58
CA GLU A 94 -7.28 -13.58 26.87
C GLU A 94 -6.33 -12.39 27.08
N GLU A 95 -5.11 -12.64 27.57
CA GLU A 95 -4.12 -11.60 27.91
C GLU A 95 -3.67 -10.76 26.70
N ASN A 96 -3.84 -11.28 25.47
CA ASN A 96 -3.47 -10.57 24.25
C ASN A 96 -4.53 -9.57 23.75
N ILE A 97 -5.71 -9.51 24.39
CA ILE A 97 -6.83 -8.65 23.96
C ILE A 97 -6.88 -7.39 24.84
N LYS A 98 -6.52 -6.24 24.26
CA LYS A 98 -6.47 -4.95 24.97
C LYS A 98 -7.85 -4.32 25.19
N ALA A 99 -8.74 -4.42 24.21
CA ALA A 99 -10.08 -3.84 24.26
C ALA A 99 -11.02 -4.56 23.28
N VAL A 100 -12.32 -4.59 23.61
CA VAL A 100 -13.38 -5.20 22.79
C VAL A 100 -14.54 -4.20 22.72
N CYS A 101 -14.99 -3.90 21.50
CA CYS A 101 -16.15 -3.05 21.26
C CYS A 101 -17.11 -3.75 20.27
N PRO A 102 -18.35 -4.07 20.67
CA PRO A 102 -19.36 -4.58 19.76
C PRO A 102 -19.88 -3.43 18.89
N TYR A 103 -20.07 -3.68 17.61
CA TYR A 103 -20.62 -2.70 16.67
C TYR A 103 -21.76 -3.29 15.84
N VAL A 104 -22.71 -2.44 15.48
CA VAL A 104 -23.81 -2.79 14.56
C VAL A 104 -23.38 -2.38 13.16
N TYR A 105 -23.56 -3.29 12.19
CA TYR A 105 -23.22 -3.05 10.78
C TYR A 105 -24.43 -3.28 9.90
N TYR A 106 -24.96 -2.22 9.29
CA TYR A 106 -26.14 -2.33 8.43
C TYR A 106 -25.99 -1.50 7.15
N PRO A 107 -26.11 -2.09 5.95
CA PRO A 107 -26.16 -1.33 4.71
C PRO A 107 -27.50 -0.57 4.61
N VAL A 108 -27.45 0.75 4.45
CA VAL A 108 -28.62 1.63 4.38
C VAL A 108 -28.61 2.46 3.09
N MET A 109 -29.78 2.92 2.65
CA MET A 109 -29.89 3.93 1.61
C MET A 109 -30.25 5.27 2.23
N ILE A 110 -29.43 6.28 1.96
CA ILE A 110 -29.70 7.66 2.37
C ILE A 110 -30.33 8.38 1.18
N ARG A 111 -31.50 8.97 1.43
CA ARG A 111 -32.21 9.81 0.46
C ARG A 111 -32.06 11.27 0.84
N TYR A 112 -31.55 12.09 -0.08
CA TYR A 112 -31.52 13.54 0.10
C TYR A 112 -32.75 14.17 -0.54
N THR A 113 -33.74 14.54 0.28
CA THR A 113 -35.07 15.01 -0.15
C THR A 113 -35.02 16.19 -1.11
N LYS A 114 -34.01 17.06 -1.01
CA LYS A 114 -33.92 18.29 -1.81
C LYS A 114 -33.41 18.08 -3.24
N PHE A 115 -32.64 17.02 -3.51
CA PHE A 115 -32.11 16.72 -4.84
C PHE A 115 -32.61 15.38 -5.42
N ASN A 116 -33.50 14.67 -4.70
CA ASN A 116 -34.04 13.36 -5.08
C ASN A 116 -32.95 12.33 -5.47
N THR A 117 -31.78 12.45 -4.85
CA THR A 117 -30.65 11.56 -5.05
C THR A 117 -30.65 10.48 -3.96
N TYR A 118 -30.29 9.27 -4.36
CA TYR A 118 -30.12 8.11 -3.49
C TYR A 118 -28.64 7.79 -3.41
N SER A 119 -28.13 7.58 -2.20
CA SER A 119 -26.77 7.13 -1.97
C SER A 119 -26.79 5.92 -1.05
N ALA A 120 -26.06 4.88 -1.42
CA ALA A 120 -25.82 3.75 -0.55
C ALA A 120 -24.79 4.16 0.51
N ALA A 121 -25.08 3.88 1.77
CA ALA A 121 -24.18 4.11 2.89
C ALA A 121 -24.17 2.88 3.81
N ILE A 122 -23.16 2.81 4.66
CA ILE A 122 -23.07 1.78 5.70
C ILE A 122 -23.30 2.49 7.02
N LEU A 123 -24.32 2.05 7.76
CA LEU A 123 -24.56 2.48 9.12
C LEU A 123 -23.72 1.62 10.06
N ARG A 124 -22.80 2.27 10.78
CA ARG A 124 -22.00 1.65 11.84
C ARG A 124 -22.43 2.26 13.18
N GLY A 125 -23.09 1.47 14.03
CA GLY A 125 -23.43 1.86 15.40
C GLY A 125 -22.35 1.39 16.35
N VAL A 126 -21.78 2.29 17.15
CA VAL A 126 -20.69 2.00 18.11
C VAL A 126 -20.98 2.68 19.45
N ASP A 127 -20.44 2.12 20.52
CA ASP A 127 -20.43 2.75 21.84
C ASP A 127 -19.22 3.71 21.92
N PRO A 128 -19.43 5.04 22.02
CA PRO A 128 -18.36 6.02 21.88
C PRO A 128 -17.28 5.91 22.95
N GLU A 129 -17.61 5.46 24.17
CA GLU A 129 -16.61 5.30 25.23
C GLU A 129 -15.69 4.08 25.00
N LYS A 130 -16.25 2.99 24.46
CA LYS A 130 -15.50 1.76 24.19
C LYS A 130 -14.73 1.81 22.87
N GLU A 131 -15.24 2.53 21.87
CA GLU A 131 -14.63 2.57 20.53
C GLU A 131 -13.29 3.32 20.53
N VAL A 132 -13.14 4.37 21.35
CA VAL A 132 -11.88 5.14 21.49
C VAL A 132 -10.72 4.27 21.97
N LEU A 133 -11.02 3.23 22.76
CA LEU A 133 -10.02 2.28 23.28
C LEU A 133 -9.58 1.25 22.24
N VAL A 134 -10.38 1.01 21.19
CA VAL A 134 -10.13 -0.01 20.17
C VAL A 134 -9.61 0.60 18.87
N THR A 135 -10.10 1.79 18.48
CA THR A 135 -9.78 2.39 17.18
C THR A 135 -9.65 3.91 17.29
N ASN A 136 -8.66 4.49 16.60
CA ASN A 136 -8.48 5.95 16.51
C ASN A 136 -9.45 6.61 15.51
N PHE A 137 -10.77 6.48 15.70
CA PHE A 137 -11.79 7.04 14.81
C PHE A 137 -11.73 8.57 14.69
N ASP A 138 -11.36 9.24 15.79
CA ASP A 138 -11.28 10.69 15.92
C ASP A 138 -10.48 11.36 14.79
N LYS A 139 -9.39 10.72 14.33
CA LYS A 139 -8.48 11.28 13.33
C LYS A 139 -9.00 11.27 11.89
N ASN A 140 -10.12 10.59 11.60
CA ASN A 140 -10.64 10.39 10.24
C ASN A 140 -12.05 10.98 10.03
N ILE A 141 -12.58 11.72 11.00
CA ILE A 141 -13.90 12.35 10.87
C ILE A 141 -13.80 13.55 9.93
N LYS A 142 -14.47 13.46 8.77
CA LYS A 142 -14.52 14.57 7.79
C LYS A 142 -15.64 15.57 8.08
N LEU A 143 -16.71 15.14 8.74
CA LEU A 143 -17.92 15.94 9.04
C LEU A 143 -18.53 15.42 10.36
N GLY A 144 -18.77 16.32 11.33
CA GLY A 144 -19.23 16.02 12.69
C GLY A 144 -18.12 16.16 13.74
N SER A 145 -18.47 16.10 15.03
CA SER A 145 -17.52 16.06 16.15
C SER A 145 -17.82 14.88 17.05
N TRP A 146 -16.78 14.12 17.42
CA TRP A 146 -16.88 12.99 18.35
C TRP A 146 -17.30 13.45 19.76
N GLU A 147 -16.98 14.69 20.13
CA GLU A 147 -17.29 15.31 21.43
C GLU A 147 -18.78 15.66 21.61
N SER A 148 -19.60 15.48 20.57
CA SER A 148 -21.03 15.85 20.59
C SER A 148 -21.99 14.67 20.67
N LEU A 149 -21.48 13.45 20.83
CA LEU A 149 -22.22 12.20 20.94
C LEU A 149 -22.34 11.71 22.39
#